data_AF-E6LG89-F1
#
_entry.id   AF-E6LG89-F1
#
_cell.length_a   1.000
_cell.length_b   1.000
_cell.length_c   1.000
_cell.angle_alpha   90.00
_cell.angle_beta   90.00
_cell.angle_gamma   90.00
#
_symmetry.space_group_name_H-M   'P 1'
#
loop_
_entity.id
_entity.type
_entity.pdbx_description
1 polymer ?
#
loop_
_entity_poly.entity_id
_entity_poly.type
_entity_poly.pdbx_seq_one_letter_code
_entity_poly.pdbx_strand_id
1 'polypeptide(L)'
;MGLYDLPIVFSQKEEKKEVVIQLNVIDKVMPKSKDYHQIFECELWQYPYRIAEYFNVEPFSQEHFLYLKKDLLFYKELGGDITTCSICEDPWGGQTYGNSEIRYPSMIKWIKEENNFSFDYQDFDKWVSWMDSQGMARKIRLFSISPWHEGFYFYENNRLIYEKYKIGSERFNKLWQVFLIDLYHHLKEKMVE
;
A
#
# COMPACT_ATOMS: atom_id res chain seq x y z
N MET A 1 -3.90 -37.37 -8.98
CA MET A 1 -3.86 -37.70 -7.53
C MET A 1 -2.90 -38.87 -7.29
N GLY A 2 -2.39 -39.05 -6.08
CA GLY A 2 -1.51 -40.18 -5.73
C GLY A 2 -0.56 -39.90 -4.56
N LEU A 3 0.08 -40.95 -4.06
CA LEU A 3 1.17 -40.86 -3.09
C LEU A 3 2.50 -40.72 -3.85
N TYR A 4 3.30 -39.72 -3.50
CA TYR A 4 4.60 -39.45 -4.09
C TYR A 4 5.66 -39.50 -3.01
N ASP A 5 6.74 -40.24 -3.25
CA ASP A 5 7.94 -40.22 -2.42
C ASP A 5 8.89 -39.14 -2.95
N LEU A 6 9.21 -38.17 -2.11
CA LEU A 6 10.07 -37.02 -2.42
C LEU A 6 11.36 -37.12 -1.59
N PRO A 7 12.45 -37.65 -2.15
CA PRO A 7 13.74 -37.71 -1.46
C PRO A 7 14.33 -36.31 -1.34
N ILE A 8 14.68 -35.92 -0.11
CA ILE A 8 15.43 -34.70 0.20
C ILE A 8 16.80 -35.12 0.74
N VAL A 9 17.85 -34.63 0.09
CA VAL A 9 19.23 -34.91 0.48
C VAL A 9 19.80 -33.71 1.22
N PHE A 10 20.16 -33.91 2.47
CA PHE A 10 20.94 -32.98 3.27
C PHE A 10 22.42 -33.34 3.14
N SER A 11 23.27 -32.35 2.85
CA SER A 11 24.71 -32.56 2.75
C SER A 11 25.49 -31.55 3.57
N GLN A 12 26.51 -32.02 4.28
CA GLN A 12 27.47 -31.19 4.99
C GLN A 12 28.87 -31.80 4.84
N LYS A 13 29.80 -31.05 4.23
CA LYS A 13 31.11 -31.59 3.79
C LYS A 13 30.92 -32.83 2.90
N GLU A 14 31.53 -33.95 3.26
CA GLU A 14 31.43 -35.24 2.54
C GLU A 14 30.26 -36.11 3.04
N GLU A 15 29.62 -35.73 4.15
CA GLU A 15 28.49 -36.47 4.69
C GLU A 15 27.19 -36.10 3.97
N LYS A 16 26.40 -37.14 3.65
CA LYS A 16 25.07 -37.01 3.06
C LYS A 16 24.07 -37.82 3.86
N LYS A 17 22.90 -37.25 4.09
CA LYS A 17 21.75 -37.92 4.69
C LYS A 17 20.53 -37.67 3.83
N GLU A 18 19.86 -38.74 3.42
CA GLU A 18 18.60 -38.67 2.70
C GLU A 18 17.43 -38.84 3.66
N VAL A 19 16.38 -38.05 3.46
CA VAL A 19 15.09 -38.18 4.12
C VAL A 19 14.02 -38.19 3.03
N VAL A 20 13.17 -39.21 3.02
CA VAL A 20 12.05 -39.29 2.08
C VAL A 20 10.80 -38.70 2.73
N ILE A 21 10.21 -37.68 2.08
CA ILE A 21 8.92 -37.13 2.46
C ILE A 21 7.84 -37.77 1.59
N GLN A 22 6.77 -38.27 2.20
CA GLN A 22 5.61 -38.78 1.46
C GLN A 22 4.56 -37.68 1.29
N LEU A 23 4.21 -37.37 0.04
CA LEU A 23 3.19 -36.40 -0.32
C LEU A 23 1.97 -37.10 -0.91
N ASN A 24 0.84 -37.05 -0.22
CA ASN A 24 -0.44 -37.52 -0.75
C ASN A 24 -1.19 -36.37 -1.45
N VAL A 25 -1.23 -36.40 -2.79
CA VAL A 25 -1.96 -35.43 -3.60
C VAL A 25 -3.36 -35.96 -3.86
N ILE A 26 -4.37 -35.32 -3.27
CA ILE A 26 -5.78 -35.66 -3.50
C ILE A 26 -6.28 -35.14 -4.86
N ASP A 27 -7.44 -35.62 -5.32
CA ASP A 27 -8.07 -35.19 -6.56
C ASP A 27 -8.88 -33.91 -6.34
N LYS A 28 -8.18 -32.84 -5.99
CA LYS A 28 -8.73 -31.49 -5.88
C LYS A 28 -7.75 -30.49 -6.45
N VAL A 29 -8.28 -29.54 -7.20
CA VAL A 29 -7.52 -28.42 -7.76
C VAL A 29 -7.77 -27.21 -6.89
N MET A 30 -6.70 -26.65 -6.31
CA MET A 30 -6.77 -25.37 -5.63
C MET A 30 -7.03 -24.26 -6.67
N PRO A 31 -7.91 -23.27 -6.39
CA PRO A 31 -8.08 -22.12 -7.27
C PRO A 31 -6.75 -21.37 -7.47
N LYS A 32 -6.65 -20.56 -8.53
CA LYS A 32 -5.51 -19.66 -8.69
C LYS A 32 -5.66 -18.49 -7.71
N SER A 33 -4.54 -17.94 -7.24
CA SER A 33 -4.57 -16.84 -6.25
C SER A 33 -5.42 -15.65 -6.67
N LYS A 34 -5.40 -15.30 -7.96
CA LYS A 34 -6.24 -14.24 -8.55
C LYS A 34 -7.75 -14.46 -8.37
N ASP A 35 -8.18 -15.70 -8.17
CA ASP A 35 -9.58 -16.10 -8.02
C ASP A 35 -9.95 -16.27 -6.53
N TYR A 36 -9.00 -16.10 -5.60
CA TYR A 36 -9.26 -16.25 -4.16
C TYR A 36 -10.26 -15.24 -3.61
N HIS A 37 -10.36 -14.04 -4.18
CA HIS A 37 -11.31 -13.00 -3.75
C HIS A 37 -12.79 -13.46 -3.76
N GLN A 38 -13.12 -14.54 -4.47
CA GLN A 38 -14.45 -15.15 -4.47
C GLN A 38 -14.76 -15.94 -3.20
N ILE A 39 -13.73 -16.30 -2.42
CA ILE A 39 -13.82 -17.14 -1.22
C ILE A 39 -13.11 -16.54 0.01
N PHE A 40 -12.18 -15.61 -0.20
CA PHE A 40 -11.34 -14.99 0.83
C PHE A 40 -10.80 -13.64 0.35
N GLU A 41 -10.92 -12.58 1.15
CA GLU A 41 -10.30 -11.29 0.87
C GLU A 41 -9.07 -11.09 1.77
N CYS A 42 -7.88 -10.93 1.16
CA CYS A 42 -6.64 -10.66 1.87
C CYS A 42 -6.30 -9.17 1.81
N GLU A 43 -6.38 -8.49 2.96
CA GLU A 43 -5.98 -7.09 3.09
C GLU A 43 -4.81 -6.98 4.09
N LEU A 44 -3.59 -6.78 3.56
CA LEU A 44 -2.40 -6.48 4.35
C LEU A 44 -1.90 -5.11 3.93
N TRP A 45 -1.92 -4.13 4.83
CA TRP A 45 -1.62 -2.75 4.49
C TRP A 45 -0.17 -2.57 4.05
N GLN A 46 0.04 -2.05 2.84
CA GLN A 46 1.35 -1.88 2.25
C GLN A 46 1.97 -0.53 2.66
N TYR A 47 3.30 -0.53 2.89
CA TYR A 47 4.05 0.65 3.30
C TYR A 47 5.19 0.96 2.30
N PRO A 48 4.88 1.44 1.08
CA PRO A 48 5.88 1.57 0.02
C PRO A 48 7.03 2.52 0.38
N TYR A 49 6.75 3.63 1.05
CA TYR A 49 7.79 4.57 1.49
C TYR A 49 8.85 3.93 2.42
N ARG A 50 8.50 2.88 3.18
CA ARG A 50 9.44 2.17 4.06
C ARG A 50 10.43 1.33 3.26
N ILE A 51 9.97 0.73 2.16
CA ILE A 51 10.84 -0.01 1.23
C ILE A 51 11.81 0.96 0.55
N ALA A 52 11.32 2.11 0.09
CA ALA A 52 12.16 3.17 -0.46
C ALA A 52 13.23 3.64 0.54
N GLU A 53 12.85 3.90 1.79
CA GLU A 53 13.78 4.32 2.85
C GLU A 53 14.84 3.26 3.15
N TYR A 54 14.45 1.99 3.29
CA TYR A 54 15.37 0.89 3.62
C TYR A 54 16.43 0.69 2.54
N PHE A 55 16.04 0.73 1.27
CA PHE A 55 16.96 0.56 0.14
C PHE A 55 17.61 1.87 -0.33
N ASN A 56 17.26 3.01 0.29
CA ASN A 56 17.76 4.34 -0.04
C ASN A 56 17.55 4.69 -1.54
N VAL A 57 16.32 4.51 -2.02
CA VAL A 57 15.91 4.80 -3.40
C VAL A 57 14.75 5.79 -3.44
N GLU A 58 14.59 6.49 -4.55
CA GLU A 58 13.51 7.47 -4.71
C GLU A 58 12.13 6.76 -4.70
N PRO A 59 11.16 7.23 -3.87
CA PRO A 59 9.81 6.70 -3.88
C PRO A 59 9.19 6.66 -5.28
N PHE A 60 8.52 5.54 -5.56
CA PHE A 60 7.87 5.23 -6.85
C PHE A 60 8.75 5.40 -8.11
N SER A 61 10.07 5.35 -7.98
CA SER A 61 10.99 5.18 -9.10
C SER A 61 10.92 3.76 -9.67
N GLN A 62 11.47 3.55 -10.87
CA GLN A 62 11.57 2.21 -11.46
C GLN A 62 12.36 1.24 -10.56
N GLU A 63 13.44 1.72 -9.94
CA GLU A 63 14.25 0.93 -9.02
C GLU A 63 13.45 0.54 -7.77
N HIS A 64 12.71 1.49 -7.19
CA HIS A 64 11.83 1.20 -6.05
C HIS A 64 10.78 0.13 -6.39
N PHE A 65 10.17 0.19 -7.57
CA PHE A 65 9.21 -0.82 -8.02
C PHE A 65 9.82 -2.23 -8.19
N LEU A 66 11.12 -2.36 -8.47
CA LEU A 66 11.79 -3.66 -8.49
C LEU A 66 11.87 -4.29 -7.10
N TYR A 67 12.09 -3.48 -6.05
CA TYR A 67 12.06 -3.94 -4.66
C TYR A 67 10.65 -4.29 -4.23
N LEU A 68 9.68 -3.40 -4.49
CA LEU A 68 8.27 -3.63 -4.17
C LEU A 68 7.71 -4.89 -4.83
N LYS A 69 8.10 -5.18 -6.08
CA LYS A 69 7.67 -6.40 -6.77
C LYS A 69 8.07 -7.66 -6.02
N LYS A 70 9.27 -7.68 -5.42
CA LYS A 70 9.76 -8.81 -4.62
C LYS A 70 9.05 -8.87 -3.27
N ASP A 71 8.91 -7.73 -2.61
CA ASP A 71 8.26 -7.61 -1.30
C ASP A 71 6.80 -8.07 -1.34
N LEU A 72 6.06 -7.65 -2.37
CA LEU A 72 4.62 -7.91 -2.51
C LEU A 72 4.29 -9.24 -3.21
N LEU A 73 5.28 -10.04 -3.60
CA LEU A 73 5.03 -11.32 -4.26
C LEU A 73 4.18 -12.24 -3.38
N PHE A 74 4.53 -12.35 -2.09
CA PHE A 74 3.77 -13.18 -1.16
C PHE A 74 2.35 -12.65 -0.93
N TYR A 75 2.19 -11.32 -0.86
CA TYR A 75 0.85 -10.72 -0.77
C TYR A 75 -0.02 -11.12 -1.95
N LYS A 76 0.52 -11.05 -3.18
CA LYS A 76 -0.16 -11.46 -4.40
C LYS A 76 -0.46 -12.96 -4.45
N GLU A 77 0.47 -13.80 -4.04
CA GLU A 77 0.30 -15.26 -4.04
C GLU A 77 -0.75 -15.73 -3.01
N LEU A 78 -0.93 -14.97 -1.93
CA LEU A 78 -2.00 -15.16 -0.95
C LEU A 78 -3.37 -14.63 -1.44
N GLY A 79 -3.46 -14.09 -2.66
CA GLY A 79 -4.69 -13.54 -3.22
C GLY A 79 -4.98 -12.10 -2.82
N GLY A 80 -3.96 -11.37 -2.36
CA GLY A 80 -4.05 -9.95 -2.07
C GLY A 80 -4.37 -9.11 -3.31
N ASP A 81 -5.48 -8.39 -3.27
CA ASP A 81 -5.95 -7.56 -4.38
C ASP A 81 -6.49 -6.17 -3.95
N ILE A 82 -6.10 -5.72 -2.75
CA ILE A 82 -6.53 -4.47 -2.14
C ILE A 82 -5.31 -3.57 -1.90
N THR A 83 -5.30 -2.41 -2.52
CA THR A 83 -4.22 -1.43 -2.44
C THR A 83 -4.48 -0.41 -1.34
N THR A 84 -3.52 -0.23 -0.43
CA THR A 84 -3.56 0.80 0.62
C THR A 84 -2.91 2.09 0.12
N CYS A 85 -3.55 3.23 0.35
CA CYS A 85 -3.04 4.56 0.01
C CYS A 85 -3.19 5.53 1.18
N SER A 86 -2.14 6.31 1.47
CA SER A 86 -2.22 7.46 2.38
C SER A 86 -2.71 8.70 1.65
N ILE A 87 -3.79 9.30 2.12
CA ILE A 87 -4.38 10.55 1.59
C ILE A 87 -4.08 11.77 2.47
N CYS A 88 -3.44 11.56 3.62
CA CYS A 88 -2.93 12.59 4.53
C CYS A 88 -1.59 12.14 5.10
N GLU A 89 -0.81 13.07 5.65
CA GLU A 89 0.44 12.72 6.33
C GLU A 89 0.15 11.99 7.63
N ASP A 90 0.92 10.95 7.92
CA ASP A 90 0.97 10.17 9.16
C ASP A 90 -0.39 9.82 9.80
N PRO A 91 -1.31 9.13 9.08
CA PRO A 91 -2.65 8.81 9.56
C PRO A 91 -2.68 8.02 10.87
N TRP A 92 -1.58 7.39 11.27
CA TRP A 92 -1.46 6.60 12.50
C TRP A 92 -0.50 7.20 13.53
N GLY A 93 -0.19 8.50 13.43
CA GLY A 93 0.50 9.25 14.47
C GLY A 93 1.85 8.65 14.88
N GLY A 94 2.62 8.16 13.91
CA GLY A 94 3.98 7.71 14.15
C GLY A 94 4.13 6.28 14.68
N GLN A 95 3.07 5.46 14.66
CA GLN A 95 3.08 4.13 15.28
C GLN A 95 4.14 3.16 14.69
N THR A 96 4.54 3.35 13.43
CA THR A 96 5.51 2.50 12.73
C THR A 96 6.91 3.12 12.72
N TYR A 97 7.94 2.27 12.62
CA TYR A 97 9.32 2.72 12.46
C TYR A 97 9.52 3.58 11.20
N GLY A 98 10.51 4.46 11.24
CA GLY A 98 10.94 5.30 10.11
C GLY A 98 12.00 6.32 10.50
N ASN A 99 12.71 6.87 9.54
CA ASN A 99 13.77 7.85 9.83
C ASN A 99 13.26 9.29 9.91
N SER A 100 12.16 9.60 9.22
CA SER A 100 11.51 10.93 9.21
C SER A 100 10.56 11.16 10.40
N GLU A 101 10.25 12.44 10.67
CA GLU A 101 9.20 12.80 11.63
C GLU A 101 7.83 12.24 11.20
N ILE A 102 7.48 12.43 9.94
CA ILE A 102 6.30 11.82 9.31
C ILE A 102 6.59 10.34 9.04
N ARG A 103 5.96 9.43 9.80
CA ARG A 103 6.23 7.98 9.67
C ARG A 103 5.44 7.29 8.57
N TYR A 104 4.39 7.92 8.06
CA TYR A 104 3.73 7.44 6.86
C TYR A 104 3.38 8.63 5.96
N PRO A 105 4.25 8.96 4.99
CA PRO A 105 4.05 10.08 4.10
C PRO A 105 2.75 9.96 3.31
N SER A 106 2.14 11.10 2.97
CA SER A 106 0.98 11.15 2.10
C SER A 106 1.34 10.90 0.64
N MET A 107 0.54 10.08 -0.04
CA MET A 107 0.60 9.94 -1.50
C MET A 107 -0.11 11.08 -2.24
N ILE A 108 -0.88 11.89 -1.51
CA ILE A 108 -1.54 13.08 -2.06
C ILE A 108 -1.07 14.29 -1.25
N LYS A 109 -0.30 15.18 -1.85
CA LYS A 109 0.20 16.36 -1.13
C LYS A 109 -0.86 17.45 -1.15
N TRP A 110 -1.20 17.96 0.04
CA TRP A 110 -2.15 19.06 0.19
C TRP A 110 -1.35 20.35 0.17
N ILE A 111 -1.66 21.24 -0.77
CA ILE A 111 -0.91 22.47 -0.99
C ILE A 111 -1.88 23.64 -0.75
N LYS A 112 -1.47 24.58 0.09
CA LYS A 112 -2.24 25.77 0.39
C LYS A 112 -1.59 26.98 -0.26
N GLU A 113 -2.38 27.68 -1.08
CA GLU A 113 -2.02 28.96 -1.70
C GLU A 113 -3.06 29.99 -1.30
N GLU A 114 -2.64 31.00 -0.53
CA GLU A 114 -3.51 32.01 0.08
C GLU A 114 -4.68 31.37 0.86
N ASN A 115 -5.89 31.38 0.29
CA ASN A 115 -7.11 30.83 0.88
C ASN A 115 -7.61 29.55 0.17
N ASN A 116 -6.87 29.07 -0.84
CA ASN A 116 -7.25 27.90 -1.65
C ASN A 116 -6.36 26.70 -1.33
N PHE A 117 -6.92 25.51 -1.57
CA PHE A 117 -6.20 24.25 -1.49
C PHE A 117 -6.18 23.59 -2.86
N SER A 118 -5.03 23.06 -3.23
CA SER A 118 -4.82 22.17 -4.37
C SER A 118 -4.18 20.86 -3.89
N PHE A 119 -4.29 19.81 -4.69
CA PHE A 119 -3.85 18.47 -4.32
C PHE A 119 -2.99 17.87 -5.42
N ASP A 120 -1.78 17.43 -5.06
CA ASP A 120 -0.86 16.75 -5.97
C ASP A 120 -0.98 15.24 -5.80
N TYR A 121 -1.50 14.58 -6.84
CA TYR A 121 -1.76 13.14 -6.88
C TYR A 121 -0.61 12.32 -7.49
N GLN A 122 0.56 12.90 -7.76
CA GLN A 122 1.60 12.23 -8.53
C GLN A 122 2.05 10.88 -7.94
N ASP A 123 2.25 10.81 -6.63
CA ASP A 123 2.64 9.58 -5.94
C ASP A 123 1.48 8.57 -5.90
N PHE A 124 0.27 9.06 -5.61
CA PHE A 124 -0.96 8.28 -5.62
C PHE A 124 -1.18 7.59 -6.99
N ASP A 125 -1.08 8.34 -8.07
CA ASP A 125 -1.27 7.84 -9.43
C ASP A 125 -0.23 6.79 -9.81
N LYS A 126 1.05 7.04 -9.51
CA LYS A 126 2.14 6.09 -9.76
C LYS A 126 1.91 4.78 -8.99
N TRP A 127 1.55 4.90 -7.72
CA TRP A 127 1.35 3.75 -6.85
C TRP A 127 0.16 2.90 -7.29
N VAL A 128 -1.01 3.53 -7.48
CA VAL A 128 -2.23 2.83 -7.88
C VAL A 128 -2.07 2.19 -9.26
N SER A 129 -1.54 2.93 -10.24
CA SER A 129 -1.32 2.39 -11.59
C SER A 129 -0.36 1.20 -11.56
N TRP A 130 0.69 1.27 -10.75
CA TRP A 130 1.62 0.15 -10.62
C TRP A 130 0.98 -1.05 -9.93
N MET A 131 0.26 -0.86 -8.82
CA MET A 131 -0.46 -1.95 -8.13
C MET A 131 -1.50 -2.61 -9.02
N ASP A 132 -2.23 -1.84 -9.82
CA ASP A 132 -3.18 -2.34 -10.81
C ASP A 132 -2.49 -3.17 -11.89
N SER A 133 -1.36 -2.69 -12.41
CA SER A 133 -0.54 -3.47 -13.37
C SER A 133 -0.04 -4.81 -12.79
N GLN A 134 0.06 -4.92 -11.46
CA GLN A 134 0.40 -6.16 -10.78
C GLN A 134 -0.83 -7.02 -10.45
N GLY A 135 -2.05 -6.56 -10.73
CA GLY A 135 -3.31 -7.23 -10.40
C GLY A 135 -3.71 -7.13 -8.94
N MET A 136 -3.25 -6.08 -8.24
CA MET A 136 -3.42 -5.90 -6.79
C MET A 136 -4.29 -4.68 -6.39
N ALA A 137 -5.09 -4.14 -7.32
CA ALA A 137 -5.85 -2.91 -7.11
C ALA A 137 -7.36 -3.02 -7.41
N ARG A 138 -7.97 -4.21 -7.24
CA ARG A 138 -9.43 -4.37 -7.39
C ARG A 138 -10.21 -3.44 -6.44
N LYS A 139 -9.66 -3.21 -5.25
CA LYS A 139 -10.12 -2.18 -4.32
C LYS A 139 -8.95 -1.29 -3.92
N ILE A 140 -9.24 -0.01 -3.69
CA ILE A 140 -8.29 0.96 -3.15
C ILE A 140 -8.81 1.42 -1.80
N ARG A 141 -7.99 1.30 -0.76
CA ARG A 141 -8.29 1.77 0.59
C ARG A 141 -7.54 3.05 0.89
N LEU A 142 -8.28 4.10 1.15
CA LEU A 142 -7.76 5.44 1.43
C LEU A 142 -7.71 5.68 2.95
N PHE A 143 -6.53 5.98 3.49
CA PHE A 143 -6.31 6.32 4.90
C PHE A 143 -5.73 7.74 5.05
N SER A 144 -6.30 8.64 5.85
CA SER A 144 -7.59 8.53 6.53
C SER A 144 -8.25 9.91 6.65
N ILE A 145 -9.58 9.94 6.65
CA ILE A 145 -10.36 11.14 7.03
C ILE A 145 -10.26 11.46 8.53
N SER A 146 -9.88 10.46 9.33
CA SER A 146 -9.74 10.54 10.78
C SER A 146 -8.36 10.03 11.20
N PRO A 147 -7.28 10.76 10.89
CA PRO A 147 -5.94 10.45 11.39
C PRO A 147 -5.86 10.58 12.92
N TRP A 148 -4.94 9.85 13.54
CA TRP A 148 -4.77 9.81 15.00
C TRP A 148 -4.40 11.15 15.63
N HIS A 149 -3.72 12.02 14.87
CA HIS A 149 -3.32 13.34 15.36
C HIS A 149 -4.46 14.37 15.33
N GLU A 150 -5.62 14.08 14.74
CA GLU A 150 -6.78 14.99 14.65
C GLU A 150 -6.43 16.37 14.03
N GLY A 151 -5.63 16.36 12.97
CA GLY A 151 -5.20 17.59 12.31
C GLY A 151 -5.02 17.41 10.81
N PHE A 152 -4.88 18.53 10.11
CA PHE A 152 -4.47 18.57 8.72
C PHE A 152 -2.96 18.79 8.66
N TYR A 153 -2.32 18.11 7.72
CA TYR A 153 -0.99 18.46 7.25
C TYR A 153 -1.12 19.01 5.84
N PHE A 154 -0.48 20.15 5.57
CA PHE A 154 -0.43 20.73 4.24
C PHE A 154 0.85 21.56 4.05
N TYR A 155 1.24 21.76 2.81
CA TYR A 155 2.37 22.58 2.43
C TYR A 155 1.93 24.01 2.17
N GLU A 156 2.59 24.97 2.80
CA GLU A 156 2.43 26.41 2.54
C GLU A 156 3.84 27.01 2.47
N ASN A 157 4.19 27.68 1.36
CA ASN A 157 5.53 28.24 1.13
C ASN A 157 6.68 27.22 1.36
N ASN A 158 6.55 26.00 0.81
CA ASN A 158 7.48 24.88 0.96
C ASN A 158 7.73 24.42 2.41
N ARG A 159 6.83 24.75 3.35
CA ARG A 159 6.88 24.26 4.72
C ARG A 159 5.67 23.39 5.00
N LEU A 160 5.91 22.28 5.69
CA LEU A 160 4.84 21.44 6.19
C LEU A 160 4.23 22.10 7.43
N ILE A 161 2.94 22.39 7.37
CA ILE A 161 2.16 23.01 8.43
C ILE A 161 1.19 21.99 8.99
N TYR A 162 1.09 21.95 10.32
CA TYR A 162 0.10 21.18 11.05
C TYR A 162 -1.01 22.11 11.57
N GLU A 163 -2.26 21.81 11.22
CA GLU A 163 -3.46 22.53 11.71
C GLU A 163 -4.37 21.56 12.46
N LYS A 164 -4.43 21.67 13.79
CA LYS A 164 -5.34 20.87 14.60
C LYS A 164 -6.80 21.23 14.30
N TYR A 165 -7.67 20.23 14.25
CA TYR A 165 -9.11 20.45 14.14
C TYR A 165 -9.88 19.67 15.21
N LYS A 166 -11.20 19.91 15.27
CA LYS A 166 -12.15 19.02 15.93
C LYS A 166 -13.00 18.33 14.87
N ILE A 167 -13.16 17.01 14.98
CA ILE A 167 -14.04 16.24 14.08
C ILE A 167 -15.45 16.85 14.12
N GLY A 168 -16.03 17.06 12.94
CA GLY A 168 -17.36 17.66 12.77
C GLY A 168 -17.42 19.20 12.91
N SER A 169 -16.29 19.88 13.18
CA SER A 169 -16.24 21.35 13.12
C SER A 169 -16.46 21.87 11.70
N GLU A 170 -16.85 23.13 11.56
CA GLU A 170 -17.02 23.78 10.25
C GLU A 170 -15.74 23.70 9.41
N ARG A 171 -14.59 23.97 10.02
CA ARG A 171 -13.28 23.88 9.34
C ARG A 171 -12.99 22.46 8.86
N PHE A 172 -13.23 21.45 9.70
CA PHE A 172 -13.08 20.04 9.34
C PHE A 172 -13.97 19.66 8.16
N ASN A 173 -15.27 19.95 8.25
CA ASN A 173 -16.24 19.60 7.21
C ASN A 173 -15.91 20.30 5.89
N LYS A 174 -15.60 21.60 5.94
CA LYS A 174 -15.31 22.40 4.75
C LYS A 174 -14.06 21.89 4.03
N LEU A 175 -12.95 21.68 4.75
CA LEU A 175 -11.71 21.31 4.10
C LEU A 175 -11.73 19.86 3.59
N TRP A 176 -12.31 18.92 4.33
CA TRP A 176 -12.54 17.56 3.81
C TRP A 176 -13.49 17.56 2.62
N GLN A 177 -14.53 18.39 2.60
CA GLN A 177 -15.42 18.51 1.45
C GLN A 177 -14.66 18.99 0.20
N VAL A 178 -13.81 20.02 0.33
CA VAL A 178 -12.96 20.50 -0.78
C VAL A 178 -12.10 19.37 -1.31
N PHE A 179 -11.39 18.65 -0.44
CA PHE A 179 -10.55 17.52 -0.84
C PHE A 179 -11.34 16.38 -1.49
N LEU A 180 -12.43 15.92 -0.86
CA LEU A 180 -13.19 14.77 -1.36
C LEU A 180 -13.88 15.04 -2.70
N ILE A 181 -14.31 16.28 -2.96
CA ILE A 181 -14.83 16.69 -4.26
C ILE A 181 -13.73 16.65 -5.31
N ASP A 182 -12.55 17.21 -5.01
CA ASP A 182 -11.41 17.21 -5.92
C ASP A 182 -10.93 15.79 -6.23
N LEU A 183 -10.75 14.96 -5.19
CA LEU A 183 -10.42 13.54 -5.33
C LEU A 183 -11.46 12.78 -6.16
N TYR A 184 -12.75 13.03 -5.96
CA TYR A 184 -13.80 12.42 -6.78
C TYR A 184 -13.62 12.76 -8.26
N HIS A 185 -13.34 14.01 -8.59
CA HIS A 185 -13.11 14.42 -9.97
C HIS A 185 -11.83 13.81 -10.55
N HIS A 186 -10.73 13.78 -9.79
CA HIS A 186 -9.48 13.14 -10.19
C HIS A 186 -9.67 11.64 -10.47
N LEU A 187 -10.29 10.91 -9.54
CA LEU A 187 -10.58 9.49 -9.71
C LEU A 187 -11.51 9.24 -10.89
N LYS A 188 -12.53 10.09 -11.08
CA LYS A 188 -13.44 9.99 -12.22
C LYS A 188 -12.74 10.26 -13.56
N GLU A 189 -11.67 11.05 -13.61
CA GLU A 189 -10.89 11.25 -14.83
C GLU A 189 -9.96 10.06 -15.11
N LYS A 190 -9.32 9.53 -14.07
CA LYS A 190 -8.25 8.51 -14.18
C LYS A 190 -8.73 7.07 -14.21
N MET A 191 -9.86 6.77 -13.56
CA MET A 191 -10.36 5.41 -13.34
C MET A 191 -11.66 5.13 -14.10
N VAL A 192 -11.88 5.83 -15.22
CA VAL A 192 -12.96 5.47 -16.15
C VAL A 192 -12.60 4.12 -16.79
N GLU A 193 -13.44 3.12 -16.51
CA GLU A 193 -13.53 1.88 -17.30
C GLU A 193 -13.93 2.17 -18.76
#